data_AF-A0A2M7EUJ5-F1
#
_entry.id   AF-A0A2M7EUJ5-F1
#
_cell.length_a   1.000
_cell.length_b   1.000
_cell.length_c   1.000
_cell.angle_alpha   90.00
_cell.angle_beta   90.00
_cell.angle_gamma   90.00
#
_symmetry.space_group_name_H-M   'P 1'
#
loop_
_entity.id
_entity.type
_entity.pdbx_description
1 polymer ?
#
loop_
_entity_poly.entity_id
_entity_poly.type
_entity_poly.pdbx_seq_one_letter_code
_entity_poly.pdbx_strand_id
1 'polypeptide(L)'
;MAISLASLRTTSALTPPRILIHGVAGVGKSTFAADADRPVFIMTEDGLGKLQVPHFPLATSYAEVAEALDALLDEDHDFGTVVIDSVDWLEP
;
A
#
# COMPACT_ATOMS: atom_id res chain seq x y z
N MET A 1 32.62 25.64 9.14
CA MET A 1 31.47 26.22 8.40
C MET A 1 30.22 25.95 9.19
N ALA A 2 29.35 26.95 9.38
CA ALA A 2 28.07 26.79 10.04
C ALA A 2 27.06 26.14 9.08
N ILE A 3 26.27 25.19 9.57
CA ILE A 3 25.17 24.57 8.84
C ILE A 3 24.10 25.64 8.54
N SER A 4 23.52 25.65 7.32
CA SER A 4 22.48 26.62 6.90
C SER A 4 21.47 26.01 5.91
N LEU A 5 20.36 26.71 5.64
CA LEU A 5 19.36 26.28 4.64
C LEU A 5 19.95 26.09 3.24
N ALA A 6 21.00 26.84 2.91
CA ALA A 6 21.70 26.69 1.63
C ALA A 6 22.47 25.36 1.50
N SER A 7 22.65 24.62 2.61
CA SER A 7 23.29 23.30 2.62
C SER A 7 22.32 22.13 2.42
N LEU A 8 21.02 22.40 2.25
CA LEU A 8 20.04 21.37 1.93
C LEU A 8 20.40 20.66 0.62
N ARG A 9 20.28 19.34 0.62
CA ARG A 9 20.52 18.49 -0.55
C ARG A 9 19.29 17.63 -0.77
N THR A 10 18.85 17.56 -2.02
CA THR A 10 17.78 16.66 -2.44
C THR A 10 18.41 15.42 -3.08
N THR A 11 17.90 14.24 -2.73
CA THR A 11 18.34 13.00 -3.39
C THR A 11 17.77 12.96 -4.82
N SER A 12 18.55 12.46 -5.78
CA SER A 12 18.17 12.48 -7.20
C SER A 12 17.33 11.28 -7.65
N ALA A 13 17.23 10.22 -6.84
CA ALA A 13 16.46 9.03 -7.15
C ALA A 13 15.61 8.60 -5.95
N LEU A 14 14.30 8.64 -6.12
CA LEU A 14 13.34 8.09 -5.19
C LEU A 14 12.83 6.77 -5.78
N THR A 15 13.12 5.66 -5.10
CA THR A 15 12.43 4.39 -5.36
C THR A 15 11.14 4.35 -4.54
N PRO A 16 10.06 3.72 -5.03
CA PRO A 16 8.86 3.51 -4.23
C PRO A 16 9.23 2.89 -2.86
N PRO A 17 8.86 3.53 -1.74
CA PRO A 17 9.17 3.01 -0.42
C PRO A 17 8.30 1.79 -0.11
N ARG A 18 8.86 0.83 0.64
CA ARG A 18 8.07 -0.23 1.27
C ARG A 18 7.76 0.20 2.71
N ILE A 19 6.48 0.30 3.04
CA ILE A 19 6.01 0.83 4.32
C ILE A 19 5.24 -0.27 5.04
N LEU A 20 5.58 -0.53 6.30
CA LEU A 20 4.79 -1.37 7.21
C LEU A 20 4.11 -0.47 8.24
N ILE A 21 2.78 -0.56 8.32
CA ILE A 21 1.98 0.19 9.29
C ILE A 21 1.36 -0.82 10.24
N HIS A 22 1.81 -0.81 11.50
CA HIS A 22 1.29 -1.70 12.53
C HIS A 22 0.66 -0.89 13.67
N GLY A 23 -0.47 -1.37 14.18
CA GLY A 23 -1.21 -0.72 15.25
C GLY A 23 -2.57 -1.36 15.48
N VAL A 24 -3.18 -1.01 16.62
CA VAL A 24 -4.45 -1.58 17.07
C VAL A 24 -5.60 -1.38 16.08
N ALA A 25 -6.65 -2.19 16.18
CA ALA A 25 -7.86 -2.05 15.38
C ALA A 25 -8.46 -0.64 15.53
N GLY A 26 -8.94 -0.05 14.43
CA GLY A 26 -9.54 1.29 14.43
C GLY A 26 -8.58 2.47 14.55
N VAL A 27 -7.25 2.25 14.64
CA VAL A 27 -6.26 3.36 14.71
C VAL A 27 -6.12 4.16 13.40
N GLY A 28 -6.74 3.70 12.31
CA GLY A 28 -6.76 4.40 11.01
C GLY A 28 -5.72 3.94 9.99
N LYS A 29 -5.21 2.70 10.09
CA LYS A 29 -4.21 2.13 9.14
C LYS A 29 -4.71 2.15 7.70
N SER A 30 -5.89 1.57 7.46
CA SER A 30 -6.51 1.49 6.13
C SER A 30 -6.88 2.88 5.60
N THR A 31 -7.32 3.79 6.49
CA THR A 31 -7.57 5.20 6.12
C THR A 31 -6.29 5.91 5.68
N PHE A 32 -5.18 5.74 6.41
CA PHE A 32 -3.89 6.30 6.02
C PHE A 32 -3.44 5.76 4.66
N ALA A 33 -3.58 4.45 4.44
CA ALA A 33 -3.20 3.82 3.18
C ALA A 33 -4.10 4.25 2.00
N ALA A 34 -5.38 4.56 2.26
CA ALA A 34 -6.34 5.04 1.26
C ALA A 34 -6.04 6.44 0.74
N ASP A 35 -5.25 7.24 1.47
CA ASP A 35 -4.81 8.57 1.06
C ASP A 35 -3.47 8.57 0.30
N ALA A 36 -2.88 7.38 0.05
CA ALA A 36 -1.66 7.26 -0.74
C ALA A 36 -1.88 7.66 -2.21
N ASP A 37 -0.79 7.92 -2.95
CA ASP A 37 -0.89 8.30 -4.36
C ASP A 37 -1.47 7.14 -5.19
N ARG A 38 -2.64 7.38 -5.81
CA ARG A 38 -3.37 6.44 -6.68
C ARG A 38 -3.39 5.00 -6.13
N PRO A 39 -4.08 4.75 -5.00
CA PRO A 39 -3.99 3.48 -4.29
C PRO A 39 -4.86 2.40 -4.92
N VAL A 40 -4.42 1.15 -4.80
CA VAL A 40 -5.20 -0.07 -5.07
C VAL A 40 -4.99 -1.07 -3.95
N PHE A 41 -6.07 -1.68 -3.49
CA PHE A 41 -6.06 -2.58 -2.34
C PHE A 41 -6.14 -4.05 -2.76
N ILE A 42 -5.27 -4.85 -2.16
CA ILE A 42 -5.38 -6.31 -2.09
C ILE A 42 -5.83 -6.61 -0.66
N MET A 43 -7.11 -6.98 -0.53
CA MET A 43 -7.72 -7.27 0.77
C MET A 43 -7.53 -8.74 1.10
N THR A 44 -7.10 -9.05 2.32
CA THR A 44 -7.04 -10.42 2.86
C THR A 44 -7.99 -10.59 4.06
N GLU A 45 -8.59 -9.50 4.51
CA GLU A 45 -9.68 -9.48 5.48
C GLU A 45 -10.82 -8.55 5.02
N ASP A 46 -12.03 -8.77 5.52
CA ASP A 46 -13.18 -7.90 5.25
C ASP A 46 -13.12 -6.64 6.13
N GLY A 47 -12.18 -5.74 5.78
CA GLY A 47 -11.78 -4.59 6.59
C GLY A 47 -12.12 -3.20 6.03
N LEU A 48 -12.63 -3.10 4.79
CA LEU A 48 -12.78 -1.81 4.10
C LEU A 48 -13.83 -0.88 4.75
N GLY A 49 -14.85 -1.46 5.42
CA GLY A 49 -15.88 -0.70 6.11
C GLY A 49 -16.59 0.31 5.19
N LYS A 50 -16.26 1.61 5.33
CA LYS A 50 -16.84 2.71 4.55
C LYS A 50 -15.89 3.29 3.49
N LEU A 51 -14.66 2.79 3.39
CA LEU A 51 -13.69 3.29 2.42
C LEU A 51 -14.18 2.99 0.99
N GLN A 52 -14.08 3.98 0.10
CA GLN A 52 -14.43 3.87 -1.31
C GLN A 52 -13.16 3.93 -2.13
N VAL A 53 -12.46 2.80 -2.23
CA VAL A 53 -11.15 2.68 -2.89
C VAL A 53 -11.18 1.56 -3.93
N PRO A 54 -10.39 1.66 -5.01
CA PRO A 54 -10.17 0.53 -5.91
C PRO A 54 -9.56 -0.64 -5.16
N HIS A 55 -10.14 -1.83 -5.32
CA HIS A 55 -9.67 -3.04 -4.66
C HIS A 55 -9.94 -4.26 -5.56
N PHE A 56 -9.07 -5.26 -5.44
CA PHE A 56 -9.35 -6.59 -5.95
C PHE A 56 -10.42 -7.29 -5.08
N PRO A 57 -11.05 -8.37 -5.56
CA PRO A 57 -11.84 -9.25 -4.71
C PRO A 57 -11.05 -9.69 -3.46
N LEU A 58 -11.78 -10.02 -2.39
CA LEU A 58 -11.17 -10.52 -1.15
C LEU A 58 -10.32 -11.77 -1.46
N ALA A 59 -9.02 -11.68 -1.20
CA ALA A 59 -8.09 -12.78 -1.33
C ALA A 59 -8.16 -13.67 -0.09
N THR A 60 -8.31 -14.96 -0.32
CA THR A 60 -8.41 -16.02 0.69
C THR A 60 -7.20 -16.96 0.67
N SER A 61 -6.24 -16.70 -0.22
CA SER A 61 -4.99 -17.46 -0.31
C SER A 61 -3.83 -16.57 -0.76
N TYR A 62 -2.61 -17.01 -0.46
CA TYR A 62 -1.38 -16.38 -0.97
C TYR A 62 -1.33 -16.34 -2.51
N ALA A 63 -1.84 -17.39 -3.17
CA ALA A 63 -1.86 -17.46 -4.63
C ALA A 63 -2.71 -16.33 -5.23
N GLU A 64 -3.88 -16.05 -4.66
CA GLU A 64 -4.74 -14.94 -5.11
C GLU A 64 -4.08 -13.57 -4.90
N VAL A 65 -3.32 -13.40 -3.80
CA VAL A 65 -2.52 -12.19 -3.58
C VAL A 65 -1.41 -12.05 -4.61
N ALA A 66 -0.72 -13.14 -4.93
CA ALA A 66 0.32 -13.15 -5.96
C ALA A 66 -0.26 -12.84 -7.35
N GLU A 67 -1.40 -13.44 -7.71
CA GLU A 67 -2.10 -13.16 -8.98
C GLU A 67 -2.51 -11.68 -9.10
N ALA A 68 -2.99 -11.06 -8.02
CA ALA A 68 -3.31 -9.64 -8.02
C ALA A 68 -2.05 -8.76 -8.19
N LEU A 69 -0.91 -9.16 -7.62
CA LEU A 69 0.36 -8.48 -7.83
C LEU A 69 0.85 -8.64 -9.27
N ASP A 70 0.72 -9.82 -9.87
CA ASP A 70 1.08 -10.08 -11.26
C ASP A 70 0.22 -9.22 -12.21
N ALA A 71 -1.09 -9.08 -11.95
CA ALA A 71 -1.96 -8.17 -12.70
C ALA A 71 -1.48 -6.70 -12.63
N LEU A 72 -1.00 -6.25 -11.46
CA LEU A 72 -0.40 -4.92 -11.31
C LEU A 72 1.00 -4.79 -11.93
N LEU A 73 1.66 -5.89 -12.27
CA LEU A 73 2.96 -5.86 -12.94
C LEU A 73 2.81 -5.86 -14.46
N ASP A 74 1.83 -6.62 -14.97
CA ASP A 74 1.73 -6.96 -16.38
C ASP A 74 0.62 -6.21 -17.15
N GLU A 75 -0.41 -5.70 -16.46
CA GLU A 75 -1.52 -4.99 -17.11
C GLU A 75 -1.34 -3.47 -17.11
N ASP A 76 -1.84 -2.80 -18.16
CA ASP A 76 -1.82 -1.34 -18.26
C ASP A 76 -2.72 -0.71 -17.18
N HIS A 77 -2.13 0.10 -16.30
CA HIS A 77 -2.89 0.77 -15.26
C HIS A 77 -2.29 2.08 -14.79
N ASP A 78 -3.11 2.82 -14.05
CA ASP A 78 -2.74 4.07 -13.40
C ASP A 78 -2.66 3.95 -11.87
N PHE A 79 -2.24 2.82 -11.29
CA PHE A 79 -2.00 2.73 -9.85
C PHE A 79 -0.57 3.13 -9.49
N GLY A 80 -0.41 3.85 -8.38
CA GLY A 80 0.88 4.33 -7.86
C GLY A 80 1.30 3.65 -6.55
N THR A 81 0.32 3.16 -5.78
CA THR A 81 0.54 2.49 -4.50
C THR A 81 -0.31 1.23 -4.42
N VAL A 82 0.32 0.08 -4.14
CA VAL A 82 -0.40 -1.13 -3.75
C VAL A 82 -0.46 -1.22 -2.23
N VAL A 83 -1.66 -1.47 -1.70
CA VAL A 83 -1.93 -1.65 -0.28
C VAL A 83 -2.34 -3.10 -0.04
N ILE A 84 -1.66 -3.79 0.88
CA ILE A 84 -2.04 -5.14 1.32
C ILE A 84 -2.65 -4.99 2.72
N ASP A 85 -3.97 -5.17 2.83
CA ASP A 85 -4.73 -5.01 4.08
C ASP A 85 -5.46 -6.33 4.43
N SER A 86 -4.91 -7.18 5.30
CA SER A 86 -3.68 -7.03 6.09
C SER A 86 -2.70 -8.19 5.94
N VAL A 87 -1.43 -7.94 6.25
CA VAL A 87 -0.36 -8.95 6.15
C VAL A 87 -0.47 -10.06 7.20
N ASP A 88 -1.27 -9.86 8.24
CA ASP A 88 -1.44 -10.84 9.32
C ASP A 88 -2.34 -12.02 8.89
N TRP A 89 -3.16 -11.83 7.85
CA TRP A 89 -3.99 -12.88 7.23
C TRP A 89 -3.30 -13.58 6.05
N LEU A 90 -2.07 -13.19 5.72
CA LEU A 90 -1.21 -13.86 4.75
C LEU A 90 -0.48 -15.08 5.37
N GLU A 91 -1.18 -15.81 6.25
CA GLU A 91 -0.69 -17.09 6.77
C GLU A 91 -0.81 -18.18 5.68
N PRO A 92 0.17 -19.11 5.58
CA PRO A 92 0.05 -20.32 4.76
C PRO A 92 -0.94 -21.35 5.34
#